data_AF-A0A351ADK6-F1
#
_entry.id   AF-A0A351ADK6-F1
#
_cell.length_a   1.000
_cell.length_b   1.000
_cell.length_c   1.000
_cell.angle_alpha   90.00
_cell.angle_beta   90.00
_cell.angle_gamma   90.00
#
_symmetry.space_group_name_H-M   'P 1'
#
loop_
_entity.id
_entity.type
_entity.pdbx_description
1 polymer ?
#
loop_
_entity_poly.entity_id
_entity_poly.type
_entity_poly.pdbx_seq_one_letter_code
_entity_poly.pdbx_strand_id
1 'polypeptide(L)'
;MAKPVPKWFRSRPRAPAKLGVGPEIAYTHSKAMKGVATKRKVGVIALIAGSVVALGVVMTMFLTQASPYVNVEQAKSMKGNNLHLAGVIVPGTITTTVMDGSTTRFILKDDYGQTVPVVYKGPAPANLRTADRAVAIGGMGTTEFEARDLLLKCPSRYEGDGPKVAQK
;
A
#
# COMPACT_ATOMS: atom_id res chain seq x y z
N MET A 1 69.56 -69.20 -54.88
CA MET A 1 69.42 -68.01 -55.76
C MET A 1 69.33 -66.76 -54.89
N ALA A 2 70.43 -66.02 -54.77
CA ALA A 2 70.50 -64.73 -54.09
C ALA A 2 70.75 -63.65 -55.15
N LYS A 3 69.94 -62.57 -55.16
CA LYS A 3 70.08 -61.47 -56.12
C LYS A 3 71.12 -60.45 -55.59
N PRO A 4 72.02 -59.92 -56.44
CA PRO A 4 73.04 -58.96 -56.01
C PRO A 4 72.48 -57.54 -55.90
N VAL A 5 72.86 -56.82 -54.84
CA VAL A 5 72.51 -55.41 -54.62
C VAL A 5 73.70 -54.52 -55.03
N PRO A 6 73.49 -53.43 -55.82
CA PRO A 6 74.58 -52.66 -56.43
C PRO A 6 75.21 -51.57 -55.52
N LYS A 7 76.41 -51.15 -55.94
CA LYS A 7 77.52 -50.60 -55.15
C LYS A 7 77.58 -49.06 -55.01
N TRP A 8 76.45 -48.34 -54.99
CA TRP A 8 76.45 -46.86 -55.12
C TRP A 8 75.73 -46.05 -54.03
N PHE A 9 75.33 -46.63 -52.89
CA PHE A 9 74.78 -45.84 -51.78
C PHE A 9 75.86 -45.43 -50.77
N ARG A 10 76.67 -44.44 -51.16
CA ARG A 10 77.64 -43.76 -50.29
C ARG A 10 76.98 -42.58 -49.56
N SER A 11 77.15 -42.58 -48.24
CA SER A 11 77.72 -41.48 -47.44
C SER A 11 76.86 -40.34 -46.86
N ARG A 12 77.19 -40.08 -45.58
CA ARG A 12 77.18 -38.82 -44.78
C ARG A 12 75.94 -38.57 -43.90
N PRO A 13 76.02 -37.74 -42.82
CA PRO A 13 77.14 -37.18 -42.04
C PRO A 13 77.04 -37.43 -40.51
N ARG A 14 78.02 -36.94 -39.74
CA ARG A 14 78.17 -37.07 -38.27
C ARG A 14 77.59 -35.84 -37.51
N ALA A 15 76.75 -36.10 -36.49
CA ALA A 15 76.36 -35.29 -35.30
C ALA A 15 75.73 -33.87 -35.50
N PRO A 16 74.89 -33.35 -34.58
CA PRO A 16 75.38 -32.84 -33.28
C PRO A 16 74.50 -33.13 -32.04
N ALA A 17 75.15 -32.98 -30.88
CA ALA A 17 74.59 -33.07 -29.53
C ALA A 17 73.51 -32.00 -29.23
N LYS A 18 72.46 -32.39 -28.50
CA LYS A 18 71.44 -31.50 -27.90
C LYS A 18 71.83 -31.31 -26.43
N LEU A 19 72.31 -30.13 -26.05
CA LEU A 19 71.57 -29.03 -25.39
C LEU A 19 70.77 -29.47 -24.15
N GLY A 20 71.24 -29.03 -22.99
CA GLY A 20 70.53 -29.13 -21.72
C GLY A 20 69.49 -28.02 -21.53
N VAL A 21 68.48 -28.30 -20.71
CA VAL A 21 67.61 -27.34 -20.01
C VAL A 21 67.17 -28.01 -18.71
N GLY A 22 67.44 -27.38 -17.56
CA GLY A 22 67.15 -27.91 -16.22
C GLY A 22 65.69 -27.70 -15.78
N PRO A 23 65.21 -28.41 -14.74
CA PRO A 23 63.87 -28.22 -14.18
C PRO A 23 63.93 -27.61 -12.77
N GLU A 24 63.70 -26.32 -12.67
CA GLU A 24 63.18 -25.64 -11.47
C GLU A 24 62.59 -24.37 -12.08
N ILE A 25 61.29 -24.08 -12.04
CA ILE A 25 60.59 -23.60 -10.85
C ILE A 25 59.08 -23.86 -11.05
N ALA A 26 58.51 -24.74 -10.24
CA ALA A 26 57.06 -24.94 -10.17
C ALA A 26 56.46 -23.91 -9.19
N TYR A 27 56.07 -22.75 -9.69
CA TYR A 27 55.34 -21.76 -8.89
C TYR A 27 53.89 -22.21 -8.68
N THR A 28 53.60 -22.69 -7.47
CA THR A 28 52.24 -22.94 -7.00
C THR A 28 51.54 -21.62 -6.69
N HIS A 29 50.52 -21.26 -7.47
CA HIS A 29 49.51 -20.30 -7.05
C HIS A 29 48.13 -20.96 -7.04
N SER A 30 47.80 -21.64 -5.92
CA SER A 30 46.40 -21.93 -5.59
C SER A 30 46.02 -21.16 -4.32
N LYS A 31 45.69 -19.87 -4.49
CA LYS A 31 44.99 -19.11 -3.44
C LYS A 31 43.59 -18.74 -3.91
N ALA A 32 42.66 -19.56 -3.43
CA ALA A 32 41.44 -19.14 -2.76
C ALA A 32 40.43 -18.28 -3.54
N MET A 33 39.69 -18.91 -4.45
CA MET A 33 38.36 -18.42 -4.85
C MET A 33 37.30 -18.84 -3.82
N LYS A 34 37.21 -18.16 -2.66
CA LYS A 34 36.16 -18.39 -1.63
C LYS A 34 35.24 -17.18 -1.38
N GLY A 35 35.22 -16.17 -2.26
CA GLY A 35 34.58 -14.87 -2.00
C GLY A 35 33.21 -14.59 -2.64
N VAL A 36 32.73 -15.41 -3.57
CA VAL A 36 31.59 -15.02 -4.45
C VAL A 36 30.25 -15.62 -4.04
N ALA A 37 30.23 -16.80 -3.42
CA ALA A 37 28.99 -17.49 -3.08
C ALA A 37 28.22 -16.86 -1.90
N THR A 38 28.92 -16.26 -0.93
CA THR A 38 28.30 -15.66 0.26
C THR A 38 27.65 -14.30 -0.05
N LYS A 39 28.25 -13.47 -0.91
CA LYS A 39 27.69 -12.15 -1.28
C LYS A 39 26.35 -12.25 -2.00
N ARG A 40 26.13 -13.28 -2.83
CA ARG A 40 24.84 -13.52 -3.52
C ARG A 40 23.72 -13.90 -2.54
N LYS A 41 24.01 -14.75 -1.55
CA LYS A 41 23.03 -15.16 -0.53
C LYS A 41 22.65 -14.00 0.40
N VAL A 42 23.63 -13.19 0.81
CA VAL A 42 23.38 -11.97 1.62
C VAL A 42 22.54 -10.96 0.83
N GLY A 43 22.79 -10.78 -0.47
CA GLY A 43 21.98 -9.92 -1.33
C GLY A 43 20.52 -10.39 -1.46
N VAL A 44 20.29 -11.69 -1.66
CA VAL A 44 18.93 -12.25 -1.73
C VAL A 44 18.19 -12.13 -0.39
N ILE A 45 18.86 -12.40 0.73
CA ILE A 45 18.27 -12.23 2.07
C ILE A 45 17.91 -10.76 2.32
N ALA A 46 18.78 -9.82 1.93
CA ALA A 46 18.50 -8.39 2.05
C ALA A 46 17.30 -7.95 1.18
N LEU A 47 17.17 -8.49 -0.03
CA LEU A 47 16.01 -8.22 -0.90
C LEU A 47 14.71 -8.78 -0.31
N ILE A 48 14.72 -10.01 0.19
CA ILE A 48 13.55 -10.61 0.83
C ILE A 48 13.17 -9.82 2.07
N ALA A 49 14.12 -9.52 2.95
CA ALA A 49 13.88 -8.71 4.15
C ALA A 49 13.33 -7.32 3.79
N GLY A 50 13.91 -6.65 2.79
CA GLY A 50 13.43 -5.38 2.28
C GLY A 50 11.99 -5.46 1.74
N SER A 51 11.66 -6.53 1.00
CA SER A 51 10.32 -6.74 0.46
C SER A 51 9.27 -6.95 1.54
N VAL A 52 9.57 -7.70 2.61
CA VAL A 52 8.64 -7.93 3.73
C VAL A 52 8.39 -6.63 4.48
N VAL A 53 9.42 -5.83 4.72
CA VAL A 53 9.28 -4.52 5.36
C VAL A 53 8.44 -3.58 4.49
N ALA A 54 8.71 -3.53 3.18
CA ALA A 54 7.96 -2.71 2.25
C ALA A 54 6.46 -3.10 2.22
N LEU A 55 6.15 -4.39 2.14
CA LEU A 55 4.77 -4.89 2.19
C LEU A 55 4.09 -4.59 3.52
N GLY A 56 4.81 -4.71 4.64
CA GLY A 56 4.29 -4.36 5.96
C GLY A 56 3.91 -2.89 6.06
N VAL A 57 4.76 -1.99 5.54
CA VAL A 57 4.50 -0.54 5.50
C VAL A 57 3.31 -0.21 4.60
N VAL A 58 3.21 -0.85 3.43
CA VAL A 58 2.07 -0.65 2.53
C VAL A 58 0.77 -1.14 3.18
N MET A 59 0.80 -2.27 3.88
CA MET A 59 -0.39 -2.82 4.55
C MET A 59 -0.88 -1.92 5.69
N THR A 60 0.01 -1.34 6.49
CA THR A 60 -0.38 -0.39 7.56
C THR A 60 -0.94 0.90 6.98
N MET A 61 -0.42 1.38 5.85
CA MET A 61 -1.00 2.52 5.13
C MET A 61 -2.42 2.21 4.65
N PHE A 62 -2.69 1.03 4.10
CA PHE A 62 -4.04 0.68 3.67
C PHE A 62 -5.03 0.59 4.84
N LEU A 63 -4.61 -0.02 5.96
CA LEU A 63 -5.46 -0.15 7.14
C LEU A 63 -5.82 1.22 7.78
N THR A 64 -4.92 2.20 7.68
CA THR A 64 -5.17 3.56 8.22
C THR A 64 -6.04 4.44 7.31
N GLN A 65 -6.21 4.07 6.03
CA GLN A 65 -7.03 4.82 5.06
C GLN A 65 -8.47 4.28 4.92
N ALA A 66 -8.81 3.18 5.58
CA ALA A 66 -10.18 2.69 5.58
C ALA A 66 -11.11 3.71 6.28
N SER A 67 -12.09 4.22 5.55
CA SER A 67 -13.09 5.18 6.04
C SER A 67 -14.46 4.50 6.17
N PRO A 68 -14.73 3.78 7.27
CA PRO A 68 -15.95 2.97 7.40
C PRO A 68 -17.18 3.84 7.66
N TYR A 69 -18.32 3.35 7.17
CA TYR A 69 -19.63 3.82 7.61
C TYR A 69 -19.94 3.28 8.99
N VAL A 70 -20.31 4.16 9.90
CA VAL A 70 -20.55 3.83 11.31
C VAL A 70 -21.83 4.46 11.80
N ASN A 71 -22.44 3.84 12.82
CA ASN A 71 -23.53 4.44 13.59
C ASN A 71 -22.98 5.28 14.76
N VAL A 72 -23.85 5.93 15.54
CA VAL A 72 -23.43 6.82 16.63
C VAL A 72 -22.67 6.06 17.72
N GLU A 73 -23.10 4.84 18.04
CA GLU A 73 -22.48 4.01 19.08
C GLU A 73 -21.09 3.51 18.70
N GLN A 74 -20.94 3.08 17.44
CA GLN A 74 -19.65 2.71 16.86
C GLN A 74 -18.72 3.91 16.79
N ALA A 75 -19.21 5.08 16.38
CA ALA A 75 -18.41 6.30 16.34
C ALA A 75 -17.85 6.68 17.72
N LYS A 76 -18.62 6.46 18.80
CA LYS A 76 -18.15 6.68 20.19
C LYS A 76 -17.08 5.69 20.63
N SER A 77 -17.15 4.46 20.13
CA SER A 77 -16.22 3.39 20.51
C SER A 77 -14.94 3.42 19.67
N MET A 78 -15.02 3.88 18.42
CA MET A 78 -13.92 3.93 17.47
C MET A 78 -13.13 5.24 17.60
N LYS A 79 -11.81 5.12 17.80
CA LYS A 79 -10.90 6.26 17.77
C LYS A 79 -10.39 6.44 16.33
N GLY A 80 -11.03 7.33 15.58
CA GLY A 80 -10.64 7.61 14.19
C GLY A 80 -11.21 8.95 13.69
N ASN A 81 -10.55 9.54 12.71
CA ASN A 81 -10.91 10.86 12.14
C ASN A 81 -11.46 10.78 10.69
N ASN A 82 -11.67 9.56 10.19
CA ASN A 82 -12.16 9.26 8.84
C ASN A 82 -13.42 8.38 8.90
N LEU A 83 -14.26 8.58 9.90
CA LEU A 83 -15.52 7.86 10.07
C LEU A 83 -16.62 8.54 9.26
N HIS A 84 -17.45 7.73 8.59
CA HIS A 84 -18.59 8.21 7.82
C HIS A 84 -19.86 7.96 8.62
N LEU A 85 -20.35 9.00 9.29
CA LEU A 85 -21.58 8.93 10.08
C LEU A 85 -22.76 9.41 9.23
N ALA A 86 -23.59 8.46 8.80
CA ALA A 86 -24.81 8.75 8.05
C ALA A 86 -26.02 8.90 8.98
N GLY A 87 -26.87 9.89 8.70
CA GLY A 87 -28.10 10.08 9.47
C GLY A 87 -29.04 11.11 8.89
N VAL A 88 -30.16 11.29 9.59
CA VAL A 88 -31.17 12.30 9.34
C VAL A 88 -30.83 13.56 10.14
N ILE A 89 -30.89 14.72 9.49
CA ILE A 89 -30.68 16.01 10.18
C ILE A 89 -31.95 16.33 10.96
N VAL A 90 -31.83 16.62 12.26
CA VAL A 90 -32.99 17.03 13.06
C VAL A 90 -33.36 18.48 12.68
N PRO A 91 -34.56 18.74 12.12
CA PRO A 91 -34.95 20.08 11.69
C PRO A 91 -34.94 21.09 12.85
N GLY A 92 -34.57 22.33 12.56
CA GLY A 92 -34.55 23.40 13.56
C GLY A 92 -33.35 23.39 14.52
N THR A 93 -32.45 22.41 14.43
CA THR A 93 -31.25 22.31 15.30
C THR A 93 -29.99 22.94 14.68
N ILE A 94 -30.09 23.43 13.44
CA ILE A 94 -28.95 23.96 12.69
C ILE A 94 -28.65 25.39 13.17
N THR A 95 -27.47 25.56 13.75
CA THR A 95 -26.93 26.85 14.21
C THR A 95 -25.60 27.10 13.53
N THR A 96 -25.47 28.23 12.84
CA THR A 96 -24.22 28.64 12.18
C THR A 96 -23.64 29.86 12.89
N THR A 97 -22.37 29.78 13.28
CA THR A 97 -21.60 30.86 13.89
C THR A 97 -20.52 31.29 12.92
N VAL A 98 -20.43 32.60 12.63
CA VAL A 98 -19.49 33.17 11.63
C VAL A 98 -18.29 33.86 12.28
N MET A 99 -18.27 34.01 13.61
CA MET A 99 -17.35 34.93 14.29
C MET A 99 -15.85 34.58 14.22
N ASP A 100 -15.44 33.32 13.97
CA ASP A 100 -14.01 32.92 14.02
C ASP A 100 -13.63 31.82 13.03
N GLY A 101 -14.25 31.83 11.86
CA GLY A 101 -14.25 30.70 10.93
C GLY A 101 -15.59 29.99 11.02
N SER A 102 -16.34 30.05 9.93
CA SER A 102 -17.69 29.51 9.83
C SER A 102 -17.76 28.12 10.46
N THR A 103 -18.56 27.99 11.51
CA THR A 103 -18.79 26.73 12.21
C THR A 103 -20.28 26.47 12.23
N THR A 104 -20.68 25.27 11.87
CA THR A 104 -22.09 24.89 11.86
C THR A 104 -22.33 23.71 12.78
N ARG A 105 -23.25 23.86 13.71
CA ARG A 105 -23.65 22.84 14.67
C ARG A 105 -25.07 22.39 14.35
N PHE A 106 -25.32 21.09 14.38
CA PHE A 106 -26.65 20.51 14.21
C PHE A 106 -26.72 19.14 14.89
N ILE A 107 -27.92 18.63 15.12
CA ILE A 107 -28.12 17.28 15.65
C ILE A 107 -28.37 16.32 14.50
N LEU A 108 -27.60 15.24 14.48
CA LEU A 108 -27.76 14.14 13.53
C LEU A 108 -28.36 12.94 14.26
N LYS A 109 -29.37 12.32 13.67
CA LYS A 109 -30.01 11.09 14.15
C LYS A 109 -29.64 9.94 13.24
N ASP A 110 -29.05 8.87 13.77
CA ASP A 110 -28.78 7.67 12.96
C ASP A 110 -30.04 6.83 12.71
N ASP A 111 -29.89 5.79 11.89
CA ASP A 111 -30.98 4.87 11.55
C ASP A 111 -31.42 4.00 12.75
N TYR A 112 -30.60 3.88 13.80
CA TYR A 112 -30.93 3.19 15.06
C TYR A 112 -31.66 4.10 16.06
N GLY A 113 -31.87 5.36 15.70
CA GLY A 113 -32.58 6.35 16.49
C GLY A 113 -31.72 7.09 17.51
N GLN A 114 -30.41 6.83 17.57
CA GLN A 114 -29.50 7.58 18.44
C GLN A 114 -29.18 8.95 17.83
N THR A 115 -29.09 9.97 18.67
CA THR A 115 -28.72 11.33 18.26
C THR A 115 -27.33 11.71 18.74
N VAL A 116 -26.61 12.46 17.92
CA VAL A 116 -25.32 13.04 18.29
C VAL A 116 -25.23 14.49 17.79
N PRO A 117 -24.68 15.42 18.59
CA PRO A 117 -24.34 16.74 18.09
C PRO A 117 -23.16 16.63 17.12
N VAL A 118 -23.32 17.22 15.94
CA VAL A 118 -22.29 17.31 14.91
C VAL A 118 -21.83 18.76 14.81
N VAL A 119 -20.51 18.95 14.76
CA VAL A 119 -19.88 20.26 14.54
C VAL A 119 -19.06 20.20 13.27
N TYR A 120 -19.51 20.95 12.27
CA TYR A 120 -18.82 21.13 11.01
C TYR A 120 -17.98 22.40 11.04
N LYS A 121 -16.67 22.25 10.86
CA LYS A 121 -15.70 23.36 10.79
C LYS A 121 -15.52 23.74 9.32
N GLY A 122 -16.21 24.78 8.87
CA GLY A 122 -16.18 25.23 7.49
C GLY A 122 -17.39 26.07 7.07
N PRO A 123 -17.34 26.71 5.89
CA PRO A 123 -18.50 27.41 5.34
C PRO A 123 -19.67 26.43 5.16
N ALA A 124 -20.79 26.71 5.82
CA ALA A 124 -21.97 25.87 5.77
C ALA A 124 -22.39 25.66 4.29
N PRO A 125 -22.59 24.40 3.84
CA PRO A 125 -23.08 24.16 2.49
C PRO A 125 -24.46 24.81 2.31
N ALA A 126 -24.70 25.44 1.16
CA ALA A 126 -25.96 26.16 0.89
C ALA A 126 -27.21 25.26 1.06
N ASN A 127 -27.08 23.97 0.76
CA ASN A 127 -28.17 22.99 0.79
C ASN A 127 -28.39 22.37 2.18
N LEU A 128 -27.64 22.75 3.22
CA LEU A 128 -27.73 22.12 4.54
C LEU A 128 -29.13 22.25 5.16
N ARG A 129 -29.79 23.39 4.93
CA ARG A 129 -31.11 23.68 5.48
C ARG A 129 -32.26 22.97 4.76
N THR A 130 -32.02 22.49 3.54
CA THR A 130 -33.00 21.78 2.70
C THR A 130 -32.74 20.28 2.60
N ALA A 131 -31.61 19.80 3.15
CA ALA A 131 -31.27 18.39 3.15
C ALA A 131 -31.95 17.67 4.32
N ASP A 132 -32.58 16.52 4.03
CA ASP A 132 -33.18 15.67 5.06
C ASP A 132 -32.13 14.73 5.68
N ARG A 133 -31.17 14.27 4.86
CA ARG A 133 -30.08 13.38 5.31
C ARG A 133 -28.71 13.97 5.01
N ALA A 134 -27.76 13.65 5.88
CA ALA A 134 -26.37 13.99 5.70
C ALA A 134 -25.46 12.82 6.09
N VAL A 135 -24.29 12.79 5.47
CA VAL A 135 -23.16 11.95 5.88
C VAL A 135 -22.07 12.89 6.36
N ALA A 136 -21.82 12.88 7.68
CA ALA A 136 -20.74 13.63 8.30
C ALA A 136 -19.47 12.79 8.25
N ILE A 137 -18.40 13.35 7.70
CA ILE A 137 -17.09 12.70 7.62
C ILE A 137 -16.17 13.36 8.63
N GLY A 138 -15.64 12.56 9.56
CA GLY A 138 -14.79 13.08 10.61
C GLY A 138 -14.54 12.08 11.74
N GLY A 139 -14.52 12.57 12.96
CA GLY A 139 -14.24 11.76 14.14
C GLY A 139 -15.12 12.14 15.33
N MET A 140 -15.32 11.19 16.24
CA MET A 140 -15.96 11.48 17.51
C MET A 140 -14.96 12.20 18.43
N GLY A 141 -15.30 13.43 18.82
CA GLY A 141 -14.61 14.18 19.86
C GLY A 141 -15.04 13.72 21.26
N THR A 142 -14.86 14.58 22.25
CA THR A 142 -15.23 14.26 23.65
C THR A 142 -16.74 14.17 23.87
N THR A 143 -17.50 15.06 23.22
CA THR A 143 -18.95 15.20 23.41
C THR A 143 -19.73 15.29 22.09
N GLU A 144 -19.05 15.61 21.00
CA GLU A 144 -19.64 15.88 19.70
C GLU A 144 -18.82 15.24 18.58
N PHE A 145 -19.48 15.00 17.46
CA PHE A 145 -18.85 14.50 16.26
C PHE A 145 -18.26 15.68 15.48
N GLU A 146 -16.94 15.76 15.40
CA GLU A 146 -16.24 16.79 14.66
C GLU A 146 -16.17 16.39 13.19
N ALA A 147 -16.98 17.04 12.36
CA ALA A 147 -17.03 16.82 10.93
C ALA A 147 -16.10 17.81 10.21
N ARG A 148 -15.26 17.27 9.33
CA ARG A 148 -14.42 18.04 8.40
C ARG A 148 -15.06 18.19 7.02
N ASP A 149 -15.94 17.26 6.66
CA ASP A 149 -16.66 17.26 5.40
C ASP A 149 -18.10 16.76 5.61
N LEU A 150 -19.01 17.22 4.76
CA LEU A 150 -20.43 16.97 4.90
C LEU A 150 -21.07 16.70 3.53
N LEU A 151 -21.50 15.45 3.34
CA LEU A 151 -22.20 15.05 2.12
C LEU A 151 -23.70 15.12 2.37
N LEU A 152 -24.36 16.07 1.72
CA LEU A 152 -25.79 16.26 1.85
C LEU A 152 -26.54 15.43 0.83
N LYS A 153 -27.58 14.74 1.27
CA LYS A 153 -28.55 14.08 0.40
C LYS A 153 -29.84 14.89 0.45
N CYS A 154 -30.16 15.52 -0.67
CA CYS A 154 -31.49 16.04 -0.88
C CYS A 154 -32.47 14.86 -1.01
N PRO A 155 -33.73 15.01 -0.57
CA PRO A 155 -34.76 14.02 -0.86
C PRO A 155 -34.96 13.92 -2.38
N SER A 156 -34.35 12.93 -3.01
CA SER A 156 -34.62 12.63 -4.42
C SER A 156 -36.00 12.00 -4.53
N ARG A 157 -36.81 12.54 -5.44
CA ARG A 157 -38.14 12.12 -5.92
C ARG A 157 -38.28 10.62 -6.35
N TYR A 158 -37.85 9.64 -5.57
CA TYR A 158 -38.02 8.20 -5.84
C TYR A 158 -38.34 7.31 -4.61
N GLU A 159 -38.60 7.90 -3.44
CA GLU A 159 -39.25 7.17 -2.33
C GLU A 159 -40.79 7.06 -2.52
N GLY A 160 -41.32 7.59 -3.63
CA GLY A 160 -42.69 7.37 -4.09
C GLY A 160 -42.71 6.35 -5.23
N ASP A 161 -43.53 5.31 -5.06
CA ASP A 161 -43.90 4.26 -6.02
C ASP A 161 -43.11 2.95 -5.95
N GLY A 162 -43.06 2.34 -4.75
CA GLY A 162 -43.21 0.89 -4.68
C GLY A 162 -44.65 0.49 -5.06
N PRO A 163 -44.88 -0.60 -5.81
CA PRO A 163 -46.21 -0.94 -6.30
C PRO A 163 -47.17 -1.15 -5.13
N LYS A 164 -48.18 -0.28 -5.05
CA LYS A 164 -49.34 -0.50 -4.18
C LYS A 164 -50.02 -1.78 -4.64
N VAL A 165 -49.75 -2.89 -3.96
CA VAL A 165 -50.47 -4.14 -4.18
C VAL A 165 -51.91 -3.87 -3.74
N ALA A 166 -52.79 -3.71 -4.71
CA ALA A 166 -54.23 -3.59 -4.50
C ALA A 166 -54.71 -4.86 -3.78
N GLN A 167 -55.05 -4.72 -2.50
CA GLN A 167 -55.84 -5.74 -1.80
C GLN A 167 -57.27 -5.67 -2.35
N LYS A 168 -57.71 -6.79 -2.91
CA LYS A 168 -59.08 -7.05 -3.36
C LYS A 168 -59.81 -7.86 -2.30
#